data_AF-A0AAU6WNM9-F1
#
_entry.id   AF-A0AAU6WNM9-F1
#
_cell.length_a   1.000
_cell.length_b   1.000
_cell.length_c   1.000
_cell.angle_alpha   90.00
_cell.angle_beta   90.00
_cell.angle_gamma   90.00
#
_symmetry.space_group_name_H-M   'P 1'
#
loop_
_entity.id
_entity.type
_entity.pdbx_description
1 polymer ?
#
loop_
_entity_poly.entity_id
_entity_poly.type
_entity_poly.pdbx_seq_one_letter_code
_entity_poly.pdbx_strand_id
1 'polypeptide(L)'
;MLFKRCVHNSESTNWWAISHIYTSDETLSYLTEEQKGLLLGKWTSVIQEIAEFLGDLWKNNDINRKTMTVRRGNDSSTWNNTAGAWNKARDSWMNLIYSLGMEFILDDLCFGKAMRLMAADVVAWHYTTGGKIDPDTEVWNKLPLPWEVFEGKAFCNKKLIADICREVGTDPEKSGWIAPRMHTVAKFKPTPELVHGVMVSNPFMAKILKKINFSRGKLIIIKDRLIQW
;
A
#
# COMPACT_ATOMS: atom_id res chain seq x y z
N MET A 1 13.08 6.98 -19.97
CA MET A 1 12.59 7.09 -18.57
C MET A 1 13.31 8.24 -17.90
N LEU A 2 12.59 9.06 -17.14
CA LEU A 2 13.12 10.26 -16.47
C LEU A 2 14.28 9.93 -15.51
N PHE A 3 14.14 8.89 -14.68
CA PHE A 3 15.15 8.50 -13.71
C PHE A 3 16.53 8.19 -14.34
N LYS A 4 16.57 7.47 -15.48
CA LYS A 4 17.82 7.22 -16.21
C LYS A 4 18.52 8.51 -16.68
N ARG A 5 17.75 9.57 -16.97
CA ARG A 5 18.33 10.87 -17.34
C ARG A 5 18.94 11.57 -16.12
N CYS A 6 18.32 11.42 -14.95
CA CYS A 6 18.88 11.90 -13.68
C CYS A 6 20.21 11.19 -13.37
N VAL A 7 20.26 9.85 -13.49
CA VAL A 7 21.50 9.08 -13.30
C VAL A 7 22.59 9.51 -14.29
N HIS A 8 22.25 9.71 -15.57
CA HIS A 8 23.23 10.14 -16.58
C HIS A 8 23.76 11.56 -16.37
N ASN A 9 22.98 12.43 -15.73
CA ASN A 9 23.37 13.81 -15.40
C ASN A 9 23.52 13.99 -13.89
N SER A 10 24.16 13.02 -13.22
CA SER A 10 24.21 12.93 -11.76
C SER A 10 24.73 14.20 -11.09
N GLU A 11 25.74 14.86 -11.67
CA GLU A 11 26.37 16.07 -11.13
C GLU A 11 25.44 17.28 -11.05
N SER A 12 24.50 17.40 -11.99
CA SER A 12 23.51 18.50 -12.02
C SER A 12 22.15 18.09 -11.44
N THR A 13 22.00 16.81 -11.09
CA THR A 13 20.75 16.28 -10.56
C THR A 13 20.62 16.61 -9.08
N ASN A 14 19.49 17.21 -8.70
CA ASN A 14 19.18 17.45 -7.30
C ASN A 14 18.67 16.16 -6.63
N TRP A 15 19.60 15.30 -6.23
CA TRP A 15 19.30 14.03 -5.56
C TRP A 15 18.59 14.23 -4.22
N TRP A 16 18.85 15.35 -3.53
CA TRP A 16 18.14 15.72 -2.32
C TRP A 16 16.64 15.93 -2.57
N ALA A 17 16.26 16.61 -3.65
CA ALA A 17 14.86 16.78 -4.00
C ALA A 17 14.20 15.43 -4.41
N ILE A 18 14.93 14.61 -5.19
CA ILE A 18 14.41 13.31 -5.65
C ILE A 18 14.18 12.37 -4.47
N SER A 19 15.06 12.36 -3.47
CA SER A 19 14.98 11.44 -2.34
C SER A 19 13.76 11.64 -1.44
N HIS A 20 13.13 12.82 -1.46
CA HIS A 20 11.87 13.10 -0.76
C HIS A 20 10.65 12.41 -1.41
N ILE A 21 10.77 11.95 -2.65
CA ILE A 21 9.67 11.34 -3.40
C ILE A 21 10.00 9.88 -3.76
N TYR A 22 11.27 9.62 -4.05
CA TYR A 22 11.77 8.32 -4.52
C TYR A 22 12.97 7.87 -3.66
N THR A 23 12.65 7.36 -2.49
CA THR A 23 13.61 6.91 -1.47
C THR A 23 14.07 5.48 -1.74
N SER A 24 14.82 5.25 -2.82
CA SER A 24 15.42 3.95 -3.16
C SER A 24 16.90 3.89 -2.78
N ASP A 25 17.46 2.69 -2.61
CA ASP A 25 18.90 2.49 -2.36
C ASP A 25 19.78 3.27 -3.34
N GLU A 26 19.45 3.22 -4.63
CA GLU A 26 20.18 3.95 -5.68
C GLU A 26 20.11 5.48 -5.47
N THR A 27 18.94 6.03 -5.11
CA THR A 27 18.79 7.47 -4.87
C THR A 27 19.52 7.91 -3.60
N LEU A 28 19.42 7.09 -2.54
CA LEU A 28 20.06 7.35 -1.27
C LEU A 28 21.58 7.25 -1.34
N SER A 29 22.13 6.49 -2.29
CA SER A 29 23.59 6.40 -2.52
C SER A 29 24.23 7.73 -2.93
N TYR A 30 23.44 8.68 -3.45
CA TYR A 30 23.90 10.02 -3.82
C TYR A 30 23.84 11.04 -2.67
N LEU A 31 23.28 10.66 -1.51
CA LEU A 31 23.15 11.56 -0.37
C LEU A 31 24.28 11.37 0.63
N THR A 32 24.65 12.44 1.32
CA THR A 32 25.51 12.36 2.50
C THR A 32 24.78 11.70 3.67
N GLU A 33 25.52 11.18 4.65
CA GLU A 33 24.92 10.60 5.86
C GLU A 33 24.09 11.62 6.65
N GLU A 34 24.51 12.89 6.69
CA GLU A 34 23.74 13.99 7.29
C GLU A 34 22.38 14.17 6.58
N GLN A 35 22.38 14.17 5.24
CA GLN A 35 21.15 14.27 4.46
C GLN A 35 20.23 13.07 4.71
N LYS A 36 20.77 11.85 4.74
CA LYS A 36 19.98 10.65 5.07
C LYS A 36 19.38 10.74 6.47
N GLY A 37 20.14 11.21 7.46
CA GLY A 37 19.64 11.43 8.83
C GLY A 37 18.52 12.47 8.90
N LEU A 38 18.67 13.61 8.21
CA LEU A 38 17.62 14.62 8.09
C LEU A 38 16.36 14.06 7.42
N LEU A 39 16.53 13.25 6.38
CA LEU A 39 15.42 12.63 5.65
C LEU A 39 14.70 11.58 6.50
N LEU A 40 15.45 10.79 7.29
CA LEU A 40 14.89 9.84 8.26
C LEU A 40 14.04 10.55 9.29
N GLY A 41 14.53 11.67 9.86
CA GLY A 41 13.77 12.49 10.79
C GLY A 41 12.46 13.00 10.18
N LYS A 42 12.52 13.58 8.97
CA LYS A 42 11.32 14.06 8.25
C LYS A 42 10.30 12.94 8.00
N TRP A 43 10.75 11.80 7.49
CA TRP A 43 9.84 10.67 7.23
C TRP A 43 9.26 10.11 8.53
N THR A 44 10.03 10.08 9.61
CA THR A 44 9.56 9.64 10.94
C THR A 44 8.44 10.56 11.44
N SER A 45 8.58 11.88 11.32
CA SER A 45 7.51 12.83 11.66
C SER A 45 6.26 12.62 10.78
N VAL A 46 6.45 12.47 9.47
CA VAL A 46 5.33 12.23 8.53
C VAL A 46 4.58 10.94 8.86
N ILE A 47 5.27 9.83 9.14
CA ILE A 47 4.57 8.59 9.49
C ILE A 47 3.85 8.72 10.84
N GLN A 48 4.41 9.44 11.82
CA GLN A 48 3.75 9.69 13.10
C GLN A 48 2.43 10.46 12.89
N GLU A 49 2.46 11.58 12.16
CA GLU A 49 1.27 12.39 11.85
C GLU A 49 0.19 11.57 11.12
N ILE A 50 0.60 10.73 10.16
CA ILE A 50 -0.32 9.85 9.44
C ILE A 50 -0.90 8.78 10.36
N ALA A 51 -0.10 8.22 11.28
CA ALA A 51 -0.57 7.23 12.25
C ALA A 51 -1.64 7.83 13.16
N GLU A 52 -1.38 9.00 13.73
CA GLU A 52 -2.33 9.72 14.57
C GLU A 52 -3.65 9.95 13.81
N PHE A 53 -3.58 10.42 12.56
CA PHE A 53 -4.77 10.62 11.74
C PHE A 53 -5.49 9.31 11.39
N LEU A 54 -4.77 8.21 11.14
CA LEU A 54 -5.37 6.88 11.00
C LEU A 54 -6.10 6.45 12.28
N GLY A 55 -5.53 6.73 13.46
CA GLY A 55 -6.15 6.46 14.75
C GLY A 55 -7.47 7.20 14.93
N ASP A 56 -7.53 8.47 14.53
CA ASP A 56 -8.77 9.25 14.57
C ASP A 56 -9.80 8.76 13.56
N LEU A 57 -9.39 8.45 12.34
CA LEU A 57 -10.27 7.84 11.35
C LEU A 57 -10.79 6.49 11.84
N TRP A 58 -9.96 5.67 12.47
CA TRP A 58 -10.36 4.37 13.01
C TRP A 58 -11.43 4.50 14.10
N LYS A 59 -11.31 5.48 15.02
CA LYS A 59 -12.31 5.73 16.06
C LYS A 59 -13.64 6.23 15.48
N ASN A 60 -13.56 7.04 14.43
CA ASN A 60 -14.72 7.69 13.81
C ASN A 60 -15.37 6.84 12.70
N ASN A 61 -14.72 5.76 12.27
CA ASN A 61 -15.26 4.84 11.30
C ASN A 61 -15.46 3.48 11.95
N ASP A 62 -16.69 2.97 11.88
CA ASP A 62 -16.97 1.60 12.29
C ASP A 62 -16.34 0.64 11.24
N ILE A 63 -15.04 0.37 11.31
CA ILE A 63 -14.31 -0.50 10.38
C ILE A 63 -14.23 -1.91 10.97
N ASN A 64 -14.64 -2.91 10.19
CA ASN A 64 -14.41 -4.30 10.59
C ASN A 64 -12.97 -4.70 10.26
N ARG A 65 -12.12 -4.72 11.29
CA ARG A 65 -10.71 -5.09 11.18
C ARG A 65 -10.44 -6.43 10.51
N LYS A 66 -11.28 -7.44 10.78
CA LYS A 66 -11.08 -8.82 10.31
C LYS A 66 -11.31 -8.95 8.81
N THR A 67 -12.24 -8.17 8.28
CA THR A 67 -12.67 -8.31 6.88
C THR A 67 -12.23 -7.15 6.01
N MET A 68 -11.90 -5.99 6.60
CA MET A 68 -11.63 -4.74 5.91
C MET A 68 -12.63 -4.46 4.79
N THR A 69 -13.89 -4.82 4.98
CA THR A 69 -14.94 -4.68 3.97
C THR A 69 -15.69 -3.38 4.18
N VAL A 70 -15.88 -2.59 3.13
CA VAL A 70 -16.67 -1.35 3.17
C VAL A 70 -18.10 -1.67 3.58
N ARG A 71 -18.62 -0.89 4.53
CA ARG A 71 -20.05 -0.86 4.88
C ARG A 71 -20.59 0.57 4.88
N ARG A 72 -21.93 0.68 4.92
CA ARG A 72 -22.62 1.96 5.04
C ARG A 72 -22.12 2.71 6.27
N GLY A 73 -21.78 3.99 6.09
CA GLY A 73 -21.22 4.84 7.15
C GLY A 73 -19.70 4.86 7.22
N ASN A 74 -18.98 4.04 6.43
CA ASN A 74 -17.53 4.18 6.30
C ASN A 74 -17.19 5.31 5.33
N ASP A 75 -16.27 6.17 5.73
CA ASP A 75 -15.51 7.03 4.83
C ASP A 75 -14.32 6.25 4.25
N SER A 76 -14.64 5.34 3.32
CA SER A 76 -13.62 4.52 2.68
C SER A 76 -12.65 5.32 1.81
N SER A 77 -13.06 6.51 1.35
CA SER A 77 -12.22 7.37 0.53
C SER A 77 -11.08 7.96 1.35
N THR A 78 -11.40 8.60 2.47
CA THR A 78 -10.38 9.17 3.36
C THR A 78 -9.53 8.06 3.97
N TRP A 79 -10.14 6.98 4.46
CA TRP A 79 -9.41 5.84 5.00
C TRP A 79 -8.41 5.26 3.99
N ASN A 80 -8.83 4.96 2.76
CA ASN A 80 -7.97 4.32 1.77
C ASN A 80 -6.82 5.22 1.29
N ASN A 81 -7.07 6.53 1.22
CA ASN A 81 -6.03 7.52 0.91
C ASN A 81 -5.00 7.60 2.03
N THR A 82 -5.45 7.73 3.29
CA THR A 82 -4.55 7.79 4.45
C THR A 82 -3.78 6.48 4.64
N ALA A 83 -4.42 5.31 4.52
CA ALA A 83 -3.74 4.02 4.57
C ALA A 83 -2.71 3.86 3.43
N GLY A 84 -3.01 4.42 2.25
CA GLY A 84 -2.07 4.51 1.13
C GLY A 84 -0.86 5.37 1.45
N ALA A 85 -1.09 6.56 2.01
CA ALA A 85 -0.05 7.49 2.43
C ALA A 85 0.85 6.86 3.51
N TRP A 86 0.25 6.22 4.51
CA TRP A 86 0.96 5.46 5.55
C TRP A 86 1.89 4.43 4.94
N ASN A 87 1.37 3.54 4.08
CA ASN A 87 2.18 2.47 3.49
C ASN A 87 3.33 3.03 2.63
N LYS A 88 3.12 4.17 1.96
CA LYS A 88 4.16 4.79 1.13
C LYS A 88 5.23 5.49 1.98
N ALA A 89 4.83 6.21 3.02
CA ALA A 89 5.74 6.88 3.93
C ALA A 89 6.54 5.86 4.76
N ARG A 90 5.89 4.79 5.22
CA ARG A 90 6.53 3.63 5.86
C ARG A 90 7.57 2.97 4.95
N ASP A 91 7.26 2.79 3.67
CA ASP A 91 8.20 2.24 2.68
C ASP A 91 9.44 3.14 2.55
N SER A 92 9.28 4.46 2.45
CA SER A 92 10.41 5.40 2.44
C SER A 92 11.23 5.35 3.73
N TRP A 93 10.57 5.27 4.89
CA TRP A 93 11.22 5.14 6.20
C TRP A 93 12.05 3.84 6.29
N MET A 94 11.48 2.71 5.86
CA MET A 94 12.18 1.42 5.80
C MET A 94 13.41 1.45 4.89
N ASN A 95 13.30 2.06 3.70
CA ASN A 95 14.46 2.21 2.79
C ASN A 95 15.59 3.01 3.44
N LEU A 96 15.27 4.04 4.24
CA LEU A 96 16.28 4.82 4.96
C LEU A 96 16.95 4.05 6.08
N ILE A 97 16.17 3.30 6.88
CA ILE A 97 16.71 2.43 7.92
C ILE A 97 17.72 1.45 7.33
N TYR A 98 17.37 0.81 6.21
CA TYR A 98 18.26 -0.11 5.50
C TYR A 98 19.49 0.59 4.89
N SER A 99 19.28 1.73 4.22
CA SER A 99 20.38 2.47 3.58
C SER A 99 21.39 3.05 4.57
N LEU A 100 20.98 3.31 5.82
CA LEU A 100 21.82 3.75 6.92
C LEU A 100 22.48 2.58 7.69
N GLY A 101 22.15 1.32 7.36
CA GLY A 101 22.61 0.15 8.13
C GLY A 101 22.07 0.10 9.56
N MET A 102 20.87 0.66 9.76
CA MET A 102 20.22 0.79 11.06
C MET A 102 19.14 -0.28 11.29
N GLU A 103 19.23 -1.44 10.63
CA GLU A 103 18.21 -2.48 10.72
C GLU A 103 17.99 -2.98 12.15
N PHE A 104 18.97 -2.82 13.03
CA PHE A 104 18.85 -3.11 14.47
C PHE A 104 17.68 -2.35 15.13
N ILE A 105 17.30 -1.17 14.63
CA ILE A 105 16.12 -0.45 15.13
C ILE A 105 14.86 -1.31 14.99
N LEU A 106 14.78 -2.14 13.95
CA LEU A 106 13.60 -2.96 13.69
C LEU A 106 13.40 -4.08 14.71
N ASP A 107 14.45 -4.44 15.46
CA ASP A 107 14.36 -5.42 16.54
C ASP A 107 13.61 -4.88 17.77
N ASP A 108 13.58 -3.54 17.91
CA ASP A 108 12.85 -2.83 18.96
C ASP A 108 11.58 -2.14 18.44
N LEU A 109 11.58 -1.68 17.18
CA LEU A 109 10.50 -0.90 16.59
C LEU A 109 10.37 -1.18 15.09
N CYS A 110 9.34 -1.93 14.73
CA CYS A 110 8.98 -2.16 13.34
C CYS A 110 7.48 -1.91 13.17
N PHE A 111 7.14 -0.91 12.36
CA PHE A 111 5.73 -0.57 12.12
C PHE A 111 5.07 -1.55 11.14
N GLY A 112 3.83 -1.93 11.40
CA GLY A 112 2.99 -2.67 10.45
C GLY A 112 2.52 -1.81 9.26
N LYS A 113 1.99 -2.44 8.21
CA LYS A 113 1.24 -1.77 7.13
C LYS A 113 -0.15 -1.38 7.62
N ALA A 114 -0.85 -0.52 6.88
CA ALA A 114 -2.28 -0.23 7.07
C ALA A 114 -3.08 -0.76 5.87
N MET A 115 -4.15 -1.49 6.14
CA MET A 115 -4.96 -2.10 5.06
C MET A 115 -6.02 -1.14 4.53
N ARG A 116 -6.24 -1.19 3.21
CA ARG A 116 -7.35 -0.50 2.57
C ARG A 116 -8.64 -1.29 2.76
N LEU A 117 -9.76 -0.57 2.82
CA LEU A 117 -11.09 -1.16 2.73
C LEU A 117 -11.35 -1.66 1.30
N MET A 118 -11.86 -2.88 1.22
CA MET A 118 -12.30 -3.55 0.00
C MET A 118 -13.80 -3.34 -0.20
N ALA A 119 -14.20 -3.07 -1.44
CA ALA A 119 -15.61 -2.96 -1.77
C ALA A 119 -16.33 -4.31 -1.56
N ALA A 120 -17.52 -4.28 -0.96
CA ALA A 120 -18.23 -5.49 -0.55
C ALA A 120 -18.61 -6.41 -1.74
N ASP A 121 -18.87 -5.83 -2.90
CA ASP A 121 -19.12 -6.56 -4.15
C ASP A 121 -17.88 -7.32 -4.64
N VAL A 122 -16.69 -6.72 -4.52
CA VAL A 122 -15.40 -7.36 -4.85
C VAL A 122 -15.12 -8.52 -3.88
N VAL A 123 -15.35 -8.32 -2.58
CA VAL A 123 -15.19 -9.38 -1.57
C VAL A 123 -16.14 -10.55 -1.84
N ALA A 124 -17.41 -10.27 -2.11
CA ALA A 124 -18.39 -11.30 -2.45
C ALA A 124 -17.98 -12.08 -3.71
N TRP A 125 -17.49 -11.39 -4.75
CA TRP A 125 -17.00 -12.03 -5.97
C TRP A 125 -15.82 -12.96 -5.72
N HIS A 126 -14.83 -12.55 -4.91
CA HIS A 126 -13.70 -13.40 -4.53
C HIS A 126 -14.17 -14.69 -3.84
N TYR A 127 -15.12 -14.61 -2.91
CA TYR A 127 -15.68 -15.81 -2.28
C TYR A 127 -16.43 -16.71 -3.27
N THR A 128 -17.20 -16.14 -4.20
CA THR A 128 -17.93 -16.94 -5.21
C THR A 128 -17.03 -17.70 -6.19
N THR A 129 -15.78 -17.24 -6.37
CA THR A 129 -14.78 -17.89 -7.23
C THR A 129 -13.87 -18.86 -6.46
N GLY A 130 -14.19 -19.13 -5.19
CA GLY A 130 -13.40 -19.99 -4.30
C GLY A 130 -12.16 -19.32 -3.72
N GLY A 131 -11.99 -18.02 -3.92
CA GLY A 131 -10.93 -17.21 -3.32
C GLY A 131 -11.19 -16.91 -1.84
N LYS A 132 -10.15 -16.44 -1.16
CA LYS A 132 -10.19 -15.96 0.22
C LYS A 132 -9.78 -14.48 0.26
N ILE A 133 -10.01 -13.84 1.40
CA ILE A 133 -9.48 -12.51 1.69
C ILE A 133 -7.94 -12.54 1.57
N ASP A 134 -7.36 -11.42 1.10
CA ASP A 134 -5.91 -11.25 0.96
C ASP A 134 -5.19 -11.57 2.29
N PRO A 135 -4.15 -12.43 2.30
CA PRO A 135 -3.38 -12.79 3.50
C PRO A 135 -2.82 -11.59 4.28
N ASP A 136 -2.47 -10.47 3.63
CA ASP A 136 -2.03 -9.25 4.33
C ASP A 136 -3.12 -8.69 5.24
N THR A 137 -4.40 -8.94 4.94
CA THR A 137 -5.53 -8.55 5.81
C THR A 137 -5.51 -9.35 7.13
N GLU A 138 -5.13 -10.63 7.08
CA GLU A 138 -5.05 -11.45 8.28
C GLU A 138 -3.84 -11.05 9.14
N VAL A 139 -2.69 -10.76 8.52
CA VAL A 139 -1.51 -10.21 9.21
C VAL A 139 -1.86 -8.89 9.91
N TRP A 140 -2.50 -7.95 9.21
CA TRP A 140 -3.00 -6.70 9.78
C TRP A 140 -3.94 -6.90 10.96
N ASN A 141 -4.82 -7.90 10.87
CA ASN A 141 -5.78 -8.17 11.94
C ASN A 141 -5.13 -8.70 13.22
N LYS A 142 -3.93 -9.32 13.12
CA LYS A 142 -3.19 -9.89 14.25
C LYS A 142 -2.14 -8.94 14.85
N LEU A 143 -1.67 -7.95 14.09
CA LEU A 143 -0.62 -7.03 14.54
C LEU A 143 -1.14 -5.91 15.46
N PRO A 144 -0.29 -5.23 16.23
CA PRO A 144 -0.63 -3.91 16.77
C PRO A 144 -0.93 -2.89 15.66
N LEU A 145 -1.86 -1.96 15.90
CA LEU A 145 -2.16 -0.90 14.94
C LEU A 145 -1.06 0.17 14.97
N PRO A 146 -0.72 0.79 13.83
CA PRO A 146 0.31 1.81 13.74
C PRO A 146 0.28 2.90 14.82
N TRP A 147 -0.90 3.44 15.10
CA TRP A 147 -1.06 4.48 16.12
C TRP A 147 -0.92 3.95 17.54
N GLU A 148 -1.30 2.70 17.82
CA GLU A 148 -1.09 2.09 19.14
C GLU A 148 0.41 1.93 19.42
N VAL A 149 1.21 1.64 18.39
CA VAL A 149 2.67 1.56 18.50
C VAL A 149 3.28 2.94 18.74
N PHE A 150 2.88 3.96 17.97
CA PHE A 150 3.37 5.33 18.16
C PHE A 150 2.99 5.94 19.51
N GLU A 151 1.78 5.65 20.00
CA GLU A 151 1.31 6.09 21.32
C GLU A 151 1.97 5.28 22.48
N GLY A 152 2.83 4.31 22.18
CA GLY A 152 3.48 3.45 23.18
C GLY A 152 2.52 2.49 23.91
N LYS A 153 1.30 2.30 23.38
CA LYS A 153 0.28 1.41 23.96
C LYS A 153 0.52 -0.05 23.61
N ALA A 154 1.23 -0.32 22.52
CA ALA A 154 1.56 -1.65 22.07
C ALA A 154 2.99 -1.71 21.54
N PHE A 155 3.64 -2.86 21.76
CA PHE A 155 4.97 -3.12 21.25
C PHE A 155 4.89 -3.86 19.92
N CYS A 156 5.65 -3.41 18.91
CA CYS A 156 5.70 -4.05 17.61
C CYS A 156 7.12 -4.03 17.06
N ASN A 157 7.69 -5.21 16.84
CA ASN A 157 9.03 -5.37 16.29
C ASN A 157 9.07 -6.34 15.11
N LYS A 158 10.22 -6.42 14.46
CA LYS A 158 10.47 -7.26 13.28
C LYS A 158 10.15 -8.72 13.54
N LYS A 159 10.53 -9.24 14.72
CA LYS A 159 10.25 -10.63 15.10
C LYS A 159 8.75 -10.91 15.18
N LEU A 160 7.99 -10.05 15.85
CA LEU A 160 6.53 -10.20 15.98
C LEU A 160 5.86 -10.22 14.60
N ILE A 161 6.22 -9.28 13.73
CA ILE A 161 5.69 -9.23 12.36
C ILE A 161 6.06 -10.49 11.58
N ALA A 162 7.32 -10.93 11.64
CA ALA A 162 7.76 -12.13 10.95
C ALA A 162 7.05 -13.41 11.43
N ASP A 163 6.83 -13.53 12.75
CA ASP A 163 6.11 -14.66 13.35
C ASP A 163 4.65 -14.70 12.86
N ILE A 164 3.95 -13.57 12.87
CA ILE A 164 2.56 -13.47 12.39
C ILE A 164 2.48 -13.73 10.89
N CYS A 165 3.39 -13.18 10.08
CA CYS A 165 3.43 -13.47 8.65
C CYS A 165 3.60 -14.96 8.39
N ARG A 166 4.51 -15.64 9.11
CA ARG A 166 4.72 -17.09 8.99
C ARG A 166 3.48 -17.90 9.40
N GLU A 167 2.80 -17.50 10.47
CA GLU A 167 1.55 -18.14 10.91
C GLU A 167 0.45 -18.07 9.82
N VAL A 168 0.37 -16.94 9.12
CA VAL A 168 -0.60 -16.70 8.04
C VAL A 168 -0.16 -17.32 6.70
N GLY A 169 1.09 -17.78 6.58
CA GLY A 169 1.65 -18.33 5.35
C GLY A 169 2.13 -17.28 4.35
N THR A 170 2.42 -16.06 4.81
CA THR A 170 2.97 -14.95 4.02
C THR A 170 4.48 -14.82 4.26
N ASP A 171 5.27 -14.66 3.20
CA ASP A 171 6.70 -14.34 3.31
C ASP A 171 6.87 -12.87 3.77
N PRO A 172 7.43 -12.60 4.96
CA PRO A 172 7.44 -11.26 5.53
C PRO A 172 8.34 -10.27 4.77
N GLU A 173 9.40 -10.76 4.11
CA GLU A 173 10.30 -9.90 3.34
C GLU A 173 9.71 -9.59 1.98
N LYS A 174 9.30 -10.62 1.22
CA LYS A 174 8.76 -10.44 -0.14
C LYS A 174 7.47 -9.64 -0.17
N SER A 175 6.65 -9.76 0.87
CA SER A 175 5.43 -8.97 1.02
C SER A 175 5.72 -7.51 1.44
N GLY A 176 6.93 -7.20 1.90
CA GLY A 176 7.33 -5.89 2.40
C GLY A 176 6.82 -5.58 3.81
N TRP A 177 6.55 -6.60 4.62
CA TRP A 177 6.18 -6.44 6.03
C TRP A 177 7.38 -6.14 6.92
N ILE A 178 8.57 -6.67 6.62
CA ILE A 178 9.79 -6.40 7.42
C ILE A 178 10.97 -5.88 6.60
N ALA A 179 10.80 -5.70 5.30
CA ALA A 179 11.83 -5.22 4.40
C ALA A 179 11.24 -4.15 3.45
N PRO A 180 12.07 -3.23 2.91
CA PRO A 180 11.66 -2.31 1.87
C PRO A 180 11.11 -3.06 0.64
N ARG A 181 10.13 -2.48 -0.05
CA ARG A 181 9.65 -3.08 -1.30
C ARG A 181 10.67 -2.83 -2.41
N MET A 182 10.97 -3.88 -3.17
CA MET A 182 11.70 -3.70 -4.43
C MET A 182 10.91 -2.80 -5.38
N HIS A 183 11.48 -1.67 -5.76
CA HIS A 183 10.87 -0.77 -6.74
C HIS A 183 10.93 -1.39 -8.14
N THR A 184 9.78 -1.85 -8.63
CA THR A 184 9.64 -2.27 -10.03
C THR A 184 9.08 -1.12 -10.86
N VAL A 185 9.72 -0.78 -11.97
CA VAL A 185 9.11 0.12 -12.95
C VAL A 185 8.01 -0.64 -13.68
N ALA A 186 6.75 -0.37 -13.33
CA ALA A 186 5.62 -0.93 -14.03
C ALA A 186 5.64 -0.45 -15.49
N LYS A 187 5.60 -1.38 -16.45
CA LYS A 187 5.29 -1.02 -17.84
C LYS A 187 3.89 -0.42 -17.84
N PHE A 188 3.78 0.84 -18.25
CA PHE A 188 2.48 1.48 -18.38
C PHE A 188 1.61 0.66 -19.33
N LYS A 189 0.55 0.09 -18.80
CA LYS A 189 -0.57 -0.47 -19.56
C LYS A 189 -1.81 0.29 -19.11
N PRO A 190 -2.66 0.78 -20.05
CA PRO A 190 -3.94 1.36 -19.68
C PRO A 190 -4.67 0.38 -18.77
N THR A 191 -4.92 0.79 -17.52
CA THR A 191 -5.65 -0.07 -16.58
C THR A 191 -7.11 -0.05 -17.00
N PRO A 192 -7.71 -1.20 -17.37
CA PRO A 192 -9.13 -1.25 -17.67
C PRO A 192 -9.92 -0.76 -16.46
N GLU A 193 -10.89 0.11 -16.69
CA GLU A 193 -11.79 0.60 -15.64
C GLU A 193 -12.65 -0.58 -15.16
N LEU A 194 -12.71 -0.79 -13.84
CA LEU A 194 -13.63 -1.75 -13.26
C LEU A 194 -14.98 -1.07 -13.04
N VAL A 195 -16.03 -1.62 -13.64
CA VAL A 195 -17.42 -1.20 -13.41
C VAL A 195 -18.17 -2.38 -12.83
N HIS A 196 -18.54 -2.31 -11.55
CA HIS A 196 -19.29 -3.35 -10.84
C HIS A 196 -18.69 -4.76 -10.95
N GLY A 197 -17.37 -4.88 -10.84
CA GLY A 197 -16.65 -6.16 -10.93
C GLY A 197 -16.37 -6.66 -12.36
N VAL A 198 -16.79 -5.92 -13.39
CA VAL A 198 -16.48 -6.23 -14.80
C VAL A 198 -15.30 -5.38 -15.28
N MET A 199 -14.30 -6.03 -15.86
CA MET A 199 -13.15 -5.37 -16.47
C MET A 199 -13.57 -4.75 -17.81
N VAL A 200 -13.54 -3.42 -17.90
CA VAL A 200 -13.88 -2.69 -19.12
C VAL A 200 -12.61 -2.06 -19.69
N SER A 201 -12.11 -2.61 -20.79
CA SER A 201 -10.89 -2.14 -21.47
C SER A 201 -11.04 -0.77 -22.14
N ASN A 202 -12.27 -0.29 -22.33
CA ASN A 202 -12.57 0.99 -22.98
C ASN A 202 -13.14 2.01 -21.97
N PRO A 203 -12.46 3.15 -21.71
CA PRO A 203 -12.90 4.18 -20.77
C PRO A 203 -14.25 4.82 -21.11
N PHE A 204 -14.57 4.97 -22.41
CA PHE A 204 -15.86 5.51 -22.86
C PHE A 204 -17.00 4.54 -22.52
N MET A 205 -16.77 3.24 -22.75
CA MET A 205 -17.74 2.21 -22.39
C MET A 205 -17.94 2.14 -20.87
N ALA A 206 -16.85 2.25 -20.09
CA ALA A 206 -16.94 2.29 -18.63
C ALA A 206 -17.80 3.44 -18.12
N LYS A 207 -17.66 4.63 -18.74
CA LYS A 207 -18.45 5.82 -18.41
C LYS A 207 -19.95 5.63 -18.74
N ILE A 208 -20.27 5.01 -19.87
CA ILE A 208 -21.66 4.69 -20.24
C ILE A 208 -22.25 3.68 -19.27
N LEU A 209 -21.53 2.60 -18.96
CA LEU A 209 -21.98 1.54 -18.06
C LEU A 209 -22.24 2.06 -16.64
N LYS A 210 -21.38 2.96 -16.14
CA LYS A 210 -21.61 3.68 -14.87
C LYS A 210 -22.87 4.56 -14.92
N LYS A 211 -23.13 5.24 -16.05
CA LYS A 211 -24.26 6.17 -16.21
C LYS A 211 -25.62 5.46 -16.27
N ILE A 212 -25.69 4.26 -16.83
CA ILE A 212 -26.93 3.50 -16.98
C ILE A 212 -27.31 2.69 -15.71
N ASN A 213 -26.66 2.93 -14.57
CA ASN A 213 -26.87 2.21 -13.31
C ASN A 213 -26.95 0.68 -13.53
N PHE A 214 -25.95 0.14 -14.22
CA PHE A 214 -25.89 -1.30 -14.51
C PHE A 214 -25.83 -2.09 -13.19
N SER A 215 -27.00 -2.52 -12.75
CA SER A 215 -27.23 -3.16 -11.46
C SER A 215 -27.27 -4.66 -11.65
N ARG A 216 -26.44 -5.37 -10.87
CA ARG A 216 -26.52 -6.79 -10.47
C ARG A 216 -27.24 -7.76 -11.43
N GLY A 217 -26.50 -8.74 -11.95
CA GLY A 217 -27.01 -10.11 -12.11
C GLY A 217 -27.27 -10.63 -13.53
N LYS A 218 -27.01 -9.87 -14.60
CA LYS A 218 -27.03 -10.45 -15.96
C LYS A 218 -25.63 -10.91 -16.38
N LEU A 219 -25.41 -12.22 -16.35
CA LEU A 219 -24.35 -12.89 -17.08
C LEU A 219 -24.51 -12.56 -18.58
N ILE A 220 -23.59 -11.76 -19.11
CA ILE A 220 -23.47 -11.60 -20.56
C ILE A 220 -22.50 -12.68 -21.03
N ILE A 221 -23.04 -13.78 -21.53
CA ILE A 221 -22.27 -14.69 -22.38
C ILE A 221 -22.10 -13.97 -23.71
N ILE A 222 -20.90 -13.46 -24.00
CA ILE A 222 -20.55 -13.00 -25.34
C ILE A 222 -20.35 -14.25 -26.19
N LYS A 223 -21.45 -14.79 -26.73
CA LYS A 223 -21.42 -15.66 -27.91
C LYS A 223 -21.41 -14.76 -29.13
N ASP A 224 -20.23 -14.48 -29.65
CA ASP A 224 -19.78 -15.13 -30.88
C ASP A 224 -18.46 -14.54 -31.38
N ARG A 225 -17.64 -15.46 -31.89
CA ARG A 225 -16.39 -15.17 -32.59
C ARG A 225 -16.68 -14.39 -33.88
N LEU A 226 -15.73 -13.53 -34.22
CA LEU A 226 -15.00 -13.41 -35.50
C LEU A 226 -14.83 -11.93 -35.83
N ILE A 227 -13.58 -11.49 -35.92
CA ILE A 227 -12.99 -10.96 -37.15
C ILE A 227 -11.47 -11.08 -36.99
N GLN A 228 -10.87 -11.85 -37.91
CA GLN A 228 -9.45 -11.89 -38.20
C GLN A 228 -9.03 -10.54 -38.79
N TRP A 229 -8.02 -9.89 -38.24
CA TRP A 229 -6.65 -9.68 -38.77
C TRP A 229 -5.91 -8.75 -37.80
#